data_AF-A0A9D9PRW9-F1
#
_entry.id   AF-A0A9D9PRW9-F1
#
_cell.length_a   1.000
_cell.length_b   1.000
_cell.length_c   1.000
_cell.angle_alpha   90.00
_cell.angle_beta   90.00
_cell.angle_gamma   90.00
#
_symmetry.space_group_name_H-M   'P 1'
#
loop_
_entity.id
_entity.type
_entity.pdbx_description
1 polymer ?
#
loop_
_entity_poly.entity_id
_entity_poly.type
_entity_poly.pdbx_seq_one_letter_code
_entity_poly.pdbx_strand_id
1 'polypeptide(L)'
;MEKFFYKHFGDEVPTSIEREYNRLLIQEYNQEVREQKYRVQTLEFCEVAEFFPDPASLPVYELELEKERLHRKRLEYLPKALQFLKIEHPDLYTLVIEYFFASDKVTMAALAEVHSMSVDKIRYRIGLAKSKLKEYYDLHEKRM
;
A
#
# COMPACT_ATOMS: atom_id res chain seq x y z
N MET A 1 -11.76 -13.86 42.85
CA MET A 1 -10.31 -13.91 43.09
C MET A 1 -10.10 -14.75 44.34
N GLU A 2 -9.51 -15.93 44.16
CA GLU A 2 -9.21 -16.88 45.23
C GLU A 2 -8.16 -16.30 46.17
N LYS A 3 -8.26 -16.49 47.49
CA LYS A 3 -7.25 -15.98 48.43
C LYS A 3 -6.02 -16.90 48.40
N PHE A 4 -4.82 -16.33 48.43
CA PHE A 4 -3.58 -17.11 48.55
C PHE A 4 -3.50 -17.79 49.94
N PHE A 5 -3.17 -19.08 49.98
CA PHE A 5 -3.04 -19.87 51.21
C PHE A 5 -1.58 -20.22 51.47
N TYR A 6 -1.10 -19.94 52.69
CA TYR A 6 0.23 -20.31 53.13
C TYR A 6 0.31 -21.80 53.43
N LYS A 7 1.42 -22.44 53.03
CA LYS A 7 1.71 -23.83 53.34
C LYS A 7 2.61 -23.90 54.58
N HIS A 8 2.16 -24.64 55.59
CA HIS A 8 2.90 -24.87 56.82
C HIS A 8 3.36 -26.33 56.88
N PHE A 9 4.64 -26.57 57.13
CA PHE A 9 5.25 -27.90 57.07
C PHE A 9 5.47 -28.54 58.45
N GLY A 10 5.24 -27.79 59.55
CA GLY A 10 5.43 -28.27 60.91
C GLY A 10 6.89 -28.25 61.38
N ASP A 11 7.14 -28.80 62.57
CA ASP A 11 8.43 -28.67 63.28
C ASP A 11 9.61 -29.45 62.65
N GLU A 12 9.33 -30.34 61.70
CA GLU A 12 10.35 -31.14 61.00
C GLU A 12 11.12 -30.32 59.94
N VAL A 13 10.53 -29.20 59.48
CA VAL A 13 11.13 -28.35 58.44
C VAL A 13 11.58 -27.04 59.06
N PRO A 14 12.84 -26.63 58.88
CA PRO A 14 13.33 -25.34 59.34
C PRO A 14 12.46 -24.18 58.82
N THR A 15 12.13 -23.25 59.73
CA THR A 15 11.31 -22.07 59.41
C THR A 15 11.88 -21.18 58.30
N SER A 16 13.20 -21.22 58.05
CA SER A 16 13.82 -20.54 56.90
C SER A 16 13.33 -21.12 55.57
N ILE A 17 13.24 -22.44 55.45
CA ILE A 17 12.83 -23.13 54.23
C ILE A 17 11.34 -22.90 53.99
N GLU A 18 10.51 -22.97 55.04
CA GLU A 18 9.08 -22.70 54.92
C GLU A 18 8.79 -21.26 54.46
N ARG A 19 9.56 -20.28 54.97
CA ARG A 19 9.44 -18.88 54.53
C ARG A 19 9.83 -18.68 53.07
N GLU A 20 10.90 -19.32 52.63
CA GLU A 20 11.37 -19.23 51.25
C GLU A 20 10.39 -19.91 50.28
N TYR A 21 9.88 -21.09 50.65
CA TYR A 21 8.85 -21.79 49.89
C TYR A 21 7.59 -20.93 49.71
N ASN A 22 7.06 -20.37 50.80
CA ASN A 22 5.87 -19.52 50.72
C ASN A 22 6.12 -18.22 49.95
N ARG A 23 7.33 -17.65 50.01
CA ARG A 23 7.71 -16.49 49.18
C ARG A 23 7.63 -16.81 47.69
N LEU A 24 8.15 -17.96 47.27
CA LEU A 24 8.11 -18.40 45.86
C LEU A 24 6.66 -18.65 45.42
N LEU A 25 5.87 -19.33 46.25
CA LEU A 25 4.46 -19.62 45.96
C LEU A 25 3.63 -18.33 45.78
N ILE A 26 3.89 -17.30 46.59
CA ILE A 26 3.26 -15.97 46.43
C ILE A 26 3.67 -15.33 45.09
N GLN A 27 4.93 -15.46 44.71
CA GLN A 27 5.44 -14.89 43.46
C GLN A 27 4.75 -15.53 42.25
N GLU A 28 4.62 -16.86 42.23
CA GLU A 28 3.90 -17.61 41.20
C GLU A 28 2.43 -17.20 41.14
N TYR A 29 1.73 -17.21 42.27
CA TYR A 29 0.33 -16.78 42.34
C TYR A 29 0.14 -15.34 41.83
N ASN A 30 1.01 -14.41 42.22
CA ASN A 30 0.95 -13.03 41.73
C ASN A 30 1.29 -12.90 40.25
N GLN A 31 2.08 -13.81 39.70
CA GLN A 31 2.35 -13.88 38.27
C GLN A 31 1.11 -14.38 37.53
N GLU A 32 0.47 -15.46 37.98
CA GLU A 32 -0.77 -15.97 37.40
C GLU A 32 -1.90 -14.94 37.43
N VAL A 33 -2.08 -14.21 38.54
CA VAL A 33 -3.07 -13.14 38.63
C VAL A 33 -2.78 -12.00 37.64
N ARG A 34 -1.50 -11.64 37.46
CA ARG A 34 -1.10 -10.66 36.44
C ARG A 34 -1.39 -11.20 35.04
N GLU A 35 -0.98 -12.42 34.74
CA GLU A 35 -1.23 -13.06 33.45
C GLU A 35 -2.73 -13.16 33.16
N GLN A 36 -3.57 -13.56 34.10
CA GLN A 36 -5.03 -13.57 33.94
C GLN A 36 -5.61 -12.18 33.72
N LYS A 37 -5.11 -11.17 34.44
CA LYS A 37 -5.54 -9.77 34.28
C LYS A 37 -5.16 -9.19 32.92
N TYR A 38 -4.02 -9.61 32.36
CA TYR A 38 -3.47 -9.06 31.11
C TYR A 38 -3.66 -9.98 29.89
N ARG A 39 -4.11 -11.23 30.07
CA ARG A 39 -4.33 -12.23 29.00
C ARG A 39 -5.37 -11.80 27.95
N VAL A 40 -6.17 -10.77 28.22
CA VAL A 40 -7.26 -10.31 27.32
C VAL A 40 -6.92 -8.99 26.62
N GLN A 41 -5.65 -8.56 26.58
CA GLN A 41 -5.26 -7.34 25.83
C GLN A 41 -4.38 -7.58 24.61
N THR A 42 -4.04 -8.82 24.29
CA THR A 42 -3.40 -9.17 23.02
C THR A 42 -4.44 -9.79 22.11
N LEU A 43 -4.83 -9.05 21.07
CA LEU A 43 -5.56 -9.58 19.92
C LEU A 43 -4.92 -10.92 19.51
N GLU A 44 -5.74 -11.92 19.26
CA GLU A 44 -5.24 -13.21 18.77
C GLU A 44 -4.50 -12.98 17.45
N PHE A 45 -3.44 -13.74 17.18
CA PHE A 45 -2.63 -13.54 15.97
C PHE A 45 -3.49 -13.52 14.69
N CYS A 46 -4.53 -14.37 14.65
CA CYS A 46 -5.49 -14.42 13.56
C CYS A 46 -6.29 -13.11 13.40
N GLU A 47 -6.69 -12.48 14.50
CA GLU A 47 -7.42 -11.21 14.48
C GLU A 47 -6.52 -10.06 14.01
N VAL A 48 -5.24 -10.06 14.41
CA VAL A 48 -4.26 -9.09 13.91
C VAL A 48 -4.01 -9.28 12.41
N ALA A 49 -3.91 -10.53 11.95
CA ALA A 49 -3.65 -10.86 10.55
C ALA A 49 -4.84 -10.50 9.62
N GLU A 50 -6.08 -10.60 10.10
CA GLU A 50 -7.27 -10.18 9.33
C GLU A 50 -7.30 -8.66 9.10
N PHE A 51 -6.89 -7.87 10.09
CA PHE A 51 -6.85 -6.40 9.97
C PHE A 51 -5.57 -5.89 9.28
N PHE A 52 -4.46 -6.61 9.41
CA PHE A 52 -3.16 -6.27 8.83
C PHE A 52 -2.57 -7.48 8.10
N PRO A 53 -3.08 -7.80 6.89
CA PRO A 53 -2.53 -8.89 6.11
C PRO A 53 -1.06 -8.62 5.79
N ASP A 54 -0.22 -9.67 5.91
CA ASP A 54 1.19 -9.61 5.55
C ASP A 54 1.30 -9.14 4.08
N PRO A 55 2.05 -8.07 3.76
CA PRO A 55 2.27 -7.64 2.39
C PRO A 55 2.78 -8.75 1.46
N ALA A 56 3.47 -9.77 2.00
CA ALA A 56 3.95 -10.94 1.29
C ALA A 56 2.89 -12.04 1.10
N SER A 57 1.74 -11.96 1.79
CA SER A 57 0.61 -12.89 1.64
C SER A 57 -0.31 -12.53 0.47
N LEU A 58 -0.21 -11.31 -0.07
CA LEU A 58 -0.84 -10.95 -1.33
C LEU A 58 -0.13 -11.69 -2.47
N PRO A 59 -0.85 -12.49 -3.28
CA PRO A 59 -0.23 -13.15 -4.42
C PRO A 59 0.26 -12.07 -5.38
N VAL A 60 1.57 -11.86 -5.42
CA VAL A 60 2.21 -10.86 -6.29
C VAL A 60 1.73 -11.01 -7.74
N TYR A 61 1.50 -12.26 -8.16
CA TYR A 61 0.90 -12.63 -9.43
C TYR A 61 -0.49 -12.04 -9.68
N GLU A 62 -1.40 -12.04 -8.70
CA GLU A 62 -2.75 -11.50 -8.87
C GLU A 62 -2.74 -9.97 -9.03
N LEU A 63 -1.88 -9.29 -8.28
CA LEU A 63 -1.68 -7.84 -8.41
C LEU A 63 -1.08 -7.46 -9.77
N GLU A 64 -0.13 -8.25 -10.27
CA GLU A 64 0.46 -8.07 -11.60
C GLU A 64 -0.58 -8.31 -12.70
N LEU A 65 -1.37 -9.37 -12.59
CA LEU A 65 -2.44 -9.70 -13.52
C LEU A 65 -3.49 -8.57 -13.58
N GLU A 66 -3.87 -8.01 -12.43
CA GLU A 66 -4.84 -6.92 -12.37
C GLU A 66 -4.27 -5.62 -12.97
N LYS A 67 -2.99 -5.32 -12.74
CA LYS A 67 -2.29 -4.20 -13.39
C LYS A 67 -2.24 -4.38 -14.90
N GLU A 68 -1.93 -5.58 -15.39
CA GLU A 68 -1.96 -5.88 -16.83
C GLU A 68 -3.36 -5.70 -17.41
N ARG A 69 -4.39 -6.21 -16.72
CA ARG A 69 -5.78 -6.08 -17.15
C ARG A 69 -6.19 -4.60 -17.27
N LEU A 70 -5.85 -3.78 -16.28
CA LEU A 70 -6.06 -2.33 -16.32
C LEU A 70 -5.27 -1.67 -17.45
N HIS A 71 -4.01 -2.08 -17.67
CA HIS A 71 -3.20 -1.56 -18.76
C HIS A 71 -3.80 -1.87 -20.14
N ARG A 72 -4.31 -3.08 -20.36
CA ARG A 72 -4.98 -3.46 -21.63
C ARG A 72 -6.23 -2.62 -21.87
N LYS A 73 -7.07 -2.43 -20.84
CA LYS A 73 -8.24 -1.54 -20.91
C LYS A 73 -7.86 -0.10 -21.26
N ARG A 74 -6.77 0.42 -20.69
CA ARG A 74 -6.22 1.74 -21.02
C ARG A 74 -5.84 1.85 -22.49
N LEU A 75 -5.18 0.83 -23.02
CA LEU A 75 -4.79 0.77 -24.43
C LEU A 75 -6.00 0.74 -25.36
N GLU A 76 -7.04 -0.02 -25.02
CA GLU A 76 -8.29 -0.05 -25.78
C GLU A 76 -9.00 1.31 -25.82
N TYR A 77 -8.92 2.07 -24.72
CA TYR A 77 -9.53 3.40 -24.63
C TYR A 77 -8.69 4.52 -25.28
N LEU A 78 -7.37 4.33 -25.42
CA LEU A 78 -6.45 5.35 -25.91
C LEU A 78 -6.86 6.01 -27.25
N PRO A 79 -7.35 5.29 -28.28
CA PRO A 79 -7.80 5.92 -29.52
C PRO A 79 -8.93 6.93 -29.29
N LYS A 80 -9.85 6.64 -28.38
CA LYS A 80 -10.96 7.53 -28.03
C LYS A 80 -10.48 8.75 -27.23
N ALA A 81 -9.54 8.54 -26.31
CA ALA A 81 -8.88 9.64 -25.58
C ALA A 81 -8.12 10.58 -26.53
N LEU A 82 -7.44 10.04 -27.55
CA LEU A 82 -6.76 10.85 -28.57
C LEU A 82 -7.75 11.64 -29.44
N GLN A 83 -8.94 11.11 -29.72
CA GLN A 83 -10.00 11.87 -30.40
C GLN A 83 -10.48 13.06 -29.56
N PHE A 84 -10.69 12.87 -28.25
CA PHE A 84 -11.04 13.97 -27.35
C PHE A 84 -9.94 15.03 -27.31
N LEU A 85 -8.68 14.59 -27.21
CA LEU A 85 -7.53 15.50 -27.24
C LEU A 85 -7.48 16.29 -28.55
N LYS A 86 -7.79 15.67 -29.70
CA LYS A 86 -7.83 16.35 -31.00
C LYS A 86 -8.92 17.42 -31.07
N ILE A 87 -10.08 17.18 -30.45
CA ILE A 87 -11.22 18.11 -30.46
C ILE A 87 -10.98 19.28 -29.50
N GLU A 88 -10.56 19.00 -28.27
CA GLU A 88 -10.41 20.02 -27.22
C GLU A 88 -9.09 20.77 -27.30
N HIS A 89 -8.01 20.09 -27.70
CA HIS A 89 -6.64 20.59 -27.67
C HIS A 89 -5.85 20.16 -28.93
N PRO A 90 -6.23 20.66 -30.13
CA PRO A 90 -5.61 20.24 -31.39
C PRO A 90 -4.08 20.47 -31.42
N ASP A 91 -3.59 21.57 -30.84
CA ASP A 91 -2.16 21.87 -30.76
C ASP A 91 -1.38 20.80 -29.99
N LEU A 92 -1.96 20.29 -28.90
CA LEU A 92 -1.36 19.24 -28.09
C LEU A 92 -1.40 17.90 -28.82
N TYR A 93 -2.51 17.61 -29.50
CA TYR A 93 -2.66 16.42 -30.31
C TYR A 93 -1.57 16.34 -31.40
N THR A 94 -1.35 17.41 -32.16
CA THR A 94 -0.32 17.46 -33.20
C THR A 94 1.07 17.13 -32.65
N LEU A 95 1.46 17.76 -31.53
CA LEU A 95 2.74 17.48 -30.87
C LEU A 95 2.85 16.03 -30.37
N VAL A 96 1.76 15.44 -29.87
CA VAL A 96 1.75 14.03 -29.43
C VAL A 96 1.96 13.09 -30.62
N ILE A 97 1.28 13.34 -31.74
CA ILE A 97 1.41 12.52 -32.95
C ILE A 97 2.83 12.64 -33.50
N GLU A 98 3.36 13.84 -33.65
CA GLU A 98 4.70 14.06 -34.18
C GLU A 98 5.82 13.53 -33.27
N TYR A 99 5.63 13.53 -31.94
CA TYR A 99 6.66 13.05 -31.02
C TYR A 99 6.62 11.53 -30.80
N PHE A 100 5.43 10.94 -30.66
CA PHE A 100 5.27 9.53 -30.30
C PHE A 100 4.94 8.60 -31.47
N PHE A 101 4.35 9.12 -32.54
CA PHE A 101 3.89 8.34 -33.69
C PHE A 101 4.67 8.65 -34.98
N ALA A 102 5.77 9.40 -34.89
CA ALA A 102 6.67 9.59 -36.01
C ALA A 102 7.38 8.28 -36.37
N SER A 103 7.62 8.08 -37.68
CA SER A 103 8.38 6.94 -38.20
C SER A 103 9.83 6.94 -37.71
N ASP A 104 10.41 8.13 -37.57
CA ASP A 104 11.78 8.34 -37.10
C ASP A 104 11.80 8.88 -35.67
N LYS A 105 12.93 8.69 -34.99
CA LYS A 105 13.12 9.21 -33.63
C LYS A 105 13.21 10.74 -33.65
N VAL A 106 12.11 11.40 -33.32
CA VAL A 106 12.05 12.86 -33.19
C VAL A 106 12.55 13.31 -31.83
N THR A 107 13.47 14.27 -31.81
CA THR A 107 13.94 14.89 -30.57
C THR A 107 13.09 16.11 -30.23
N MET A 108 13.03 16.48 -28.93
CA MET A 108 12.32 17.69 -28.52
C MET A 108 12.94 18.98 -29.10
N ALA A 109 14.23 18.96 -29.43
CA ALA A 109 14.90 20.07 -30.12
C ALA A 109 14.38 20.22 -31.55
N ALA A 110 14.26 19.12 -32.30
CA ALA A 110 13.69 19.14 -33.65
C ALA A 110 12.24 19.66 -33.64
N LEU A 111 11.42 19.25 -32.68
CA LEU A 111 10.06 19.80 -32.53
C LEU A 111 10.07 21.28 -32.17
N ALA A 112 10.98 21.71 -31.31
CA ALA A 112 11.13 23.11 -30.94
C ALA A 112 11.47 23.98 -32.16
N GLU A 113 12.35 23.50 -33.05
CA GLU A 113 12.68 24.16 -34.31
C GLU A 113 11.47 24.23 -35.26
N VAL A 114 10.81 23.09 -35.51
CA VAL A 114 9.65 22.99 -36.42
C VAL A 114 8.51 23.91 -35.97
N HIS A 115 8.23 23.95 -34.67
CA HIS A 115 7.15 24.76 -34.12
C HIS A 115 7.56 26.19 -33.73
N SER A 116 8.83 26.58 -33.93
CA SER A 116 9.38 27.88 -33.51
C SER A 116 9.13 28.18 -32.02
N MET A 117 9.37 27.18 -31.17
CA MET A 117 9.14 27.22 -29.73
C MET A 117 10.41 26.91 -28.95
N SER A 118 10.48 27.29 -27.67
CA SER A 118 11.54 26.79 -26.80
C SER A 118 11.33 25.30 -26.47
N VAL A 119 12.43 24.58 -26.26
CA VAL A 119 12.40 23.17 -25.84
C VAL A 119 11.60 22.98 -24.55
N ASP A 120 11.71 23.90 -23.60
CA ASP A 120 10.94 23.85 -22.34
C ASP A 120 9.44 23.97 -22.58
N LYS A 121 9.01 24.80 -23.54
CA LYS A 121 7.59 24.95 -23.88
C LYS A 121 7.05 23.70 -24.58
N ILE A 122 7.86 23.05 -25.42
CA ILE A 122 7.52 21.74 -26.01
C ILE A 122 7.40 20.67 -24.92
N ARG A 123 8.36 20.60 -24.00
CA ARG A 123 8.33 19.66 -22.88
C ARG A 123 7.11 19.87 -22.00
N TYR A 124 6.79 21.12 -21.69
CA TYR A 124 5.59 21.49 -20.95
C TYR A 124 4.31 21.05 -21.68
N ARG A 125 4.19 21.32 -22.98
CA ARG A 125 3.01 20.93 -23.77
C ARG A 125 2.84 19.41 -23.86
N ILE A 126 3.94 18.66 -24.05
CA ILE A 126 3.89 17.19 -24.02
C ILE A 126 3.48 16.68 -22.63
N GLY A 127 3.98 17.30 -21.56
CA GLY A 127 3.55 17.01 -20.19
C GLY A 127 2.05 17.27 -20.00
N LEU A 128 1.56 18.41 -20.48
CA LEU A 128 0.14 18.80 -20.42
C LEU A 128 -0.73 17.82 -21.21
N ALA A 129 -0.30 17.40 -22.40
CA ALA A 129 -1.01 16.42 -23.20
C ALA A 129 -1.14 15.07 -22.47
N LYS A 130 -0.06 14.60 -21.81
CA LYS A 130 -0.10 13.40 -20.97
C LYS A 130 -1.08 13.53 -19.81
N SER A 131 -1.08 14.68 -19.12
CA SER A 131 -2.04 14.94 -18.04
C SER A 131 -3.48 14.93 -18.55
N LYS A 132 -3.76 15.52 -19.71
CA LYS A 132 -5.10 15.50 -20.33
C LYS A 132 -5.56 14.11 -20.72
N LEU A 133 -4.69 13.31 -21.34
CA LEU A 133 -5.00 11.91 -21.65
C LEU A 133 -5.30 11.10 -20.38
N LYS A 134 -4.59 11.38 -19.28
CA LYS A 134 -4.88 10.80 -17.97
C LYS A 134 -6.24 11.26 -17.43
N GLU A 135 -6.58 12.54 -17.51
CA GLU A 135 -7.89 13.07 -17.11
C GLU A 135 -9.04 12.39 -17.86
N TYR A 136 -8.93 12.22 -19.19
CA TYR A 136 -9.95 11.51 -19.97
C TYR A 136 -10.11 10.06 -19.55
N TYR A 137 -9.01 9.40 -19.17
CA TYR A 137 -9.06 8.05 -18.64
C TYR A 137 -9.73 8.00 -17.27
N ASP A 138 -9.33 8.86 -16.34
CA ASP A 138 -9.89 8.91 -14.98
C ASP A 138 -11.41 9.23 -15.04
N LEU A 139 -11.83 10.07 -15.99
CA LEU A 139 -13.24 10.34 -16.28
C LEU A 139 -13.98 9.11 -16.82
N HIS A 140 -13.32 8.31 -17.66
CA HIS A 140 -13.90 7.08 -18.21
C HIS A 140 -14.01 5.98 -17.16
N GLU A 141 -12.99 5.77 -16.31
CA GLU A 141 -13.05 4.83 -15.19
C GLU A 141 -14.17 5.17 -14.21
N LYS A 142 -14.38 6.46 -13.90
CA LYS A 142 -15.47 6.90 -13.00
C LYS A 142 -16.88 6.70 -13.58
N ARG A 143 -17.00 6.55 -14.90
CA ARG A 143 -18.29 6.37 -15.60
C ARG A 143 -18.64 4.91 -15.86
N MET A 144 -17.69 3.99 -15.67
CA MET A 144 -17.85 2.53 -15.75
C MET A 144 -18.14 1.95 -14.37
#